data_AF-A0A8T5DLJ7-F1
#
_entry.id   AF-A0A8T5DLJ7-F1
#
_cell.length_a   1.000
_cell.length_b   1.000
_cell.length_c   1.000
_cell.angle_alpha   90.00
_cell.angle_beta   90.00
_cell.angle_gamma   90.00
#
_symmetry.space_group_name_H-M   'P 1'
#
loop_
_entity.id
_entity.type
_entity.pdbx_description
1 polymer ?
#
loop_
_entity_poly.entity_id
_entity_poly.type
_entity_poly.pdbx_seq_one_letter_code
_entity_poly.pdbx_strand_id
1 'polypeptide(L)'
;MKKNNTGYYALALVPLSILLFLFIIKPAATGFVIYNNIKNTDTTLEDYNYNLDQLNKQLDHTQKTAVETSDTNEHLSTEISKIKQNLKNSTSRLASLQKELEILKEMKKELELTLREHDSSTEAIIVNSAHNICCKSKVDLPEINSYDIINNKIFCTTGGKNDLSC
;
A
#
# COMPACT_ATOMS: atom_id res chain seq x y z
N MET A 1 -32.72 80.62 58.46
CA MET A 1 -32.39 80.31 57.05
C MET A 1 -32.63 78.83 56.80
N LYS A 2 -33.80 78.44 56.26
CA LYS A 2 -34.11 77.04 55.88
C LYS A 2 -33.66 76.83 54.43
N LYS A 3 -32.53 76.16 54.22
CA LYS A 3 -32.09 75.74 52.88
C LYS A 3 -32.94 74.55 52.44
N ASN A 4 -33.57 74.67 51.28
CA ASN A 4 -34.46 73.65 50.71
C ASN A 4 -33.65 72.39 50.30
N ASN A 5 -33.98 71.25 50.91
CA ASN A 5 -33.40 69.92 50.62
C ASN A 5 -33.92 69.28 49.32
N THR A 6 -34.60 70.04 48.46
CA THR A 6 -35.21 69.55 47.21
C THR A 6 -34.19 69.07 46.17
N GLY A 7 -32.95 69.55 46.21
CA GLY A 7 -31.89 69.12 45.29
C GLY A 7 -31.33 67.71 45.53
N TYR A 8 -31.35 67.23 46.79
CA TYR A 8 -30.75 65.92 47.13
C TYR A 8 -31.65 64.76 46.70
N TYR A 9 -32.98 64.93 46.79
CA TYR A 9 -33.94 63.94 46.31
C TYR A 9 -33.90 63.78 44.78
N ALA A 10 -33.65 64.87 44.04
CA ALA A 10 -33.51 64.82 42.59
C ALA A 10 -32.27 64.01 42.14
N LEU A 11 -31.15 64.13 42.88
CA LEU A 11 -29.91 63.40 42.59
C LEU A 11 -30.00 61.91 42.93
N ALA A 12 -30.78 61.52 43.94
CA ALA A 12 -31.01 60.13 44.31
C ALA A 12 -32.08 59.42 43.44
N LEU A 13 -33.02 60.18 42.84
CA LEU A 13 -34.08 59.62 41.99
C LEU A 13 -33.58 59.14 40.62
N VAL A 14 -32.54 59.77 40.07
CA VAL A 14 -31.95 59.42 38.78
C VAL A 14 -31.36 58.00 38.76
N PRO A 15 -30.46 57.60 39.69
CA PRO A 15 -29.95 56.22 39.71
C PRO A 15 -31.04 55.19 40.04
N LEU A 16 -32.04 55.56 40.83
CA LEU A 16 -33.16 54.69 41.15
C LEU A 16 -34.02 54.40 39.91
N SER A 17 -34.29 55.40 39.07
CA SER A 17 -35.05 55.20 37.83
C SER A 17 -34.28 54.36 36.81
N ILE A 18 -32.96 54.52 36.74
CA ILE A 18 -32.07 53.71 35.88
C ILE A 18 -32.07 52.25 36.34
N LEU A 19 -31.97 51.99 37.64
CA LEU A 19 -32.07 50.65 38.22
C LEU A 19 -33.42 50.01 37.89
N LEU A 20 -34.52 50.76 38.03
CA LEU A 20 -35.87 50.28 37.75
C LEU A 20 -36.05 49.95 36.26
N PHE A 21 -35.47 50.76 35.35
CA PHE A 21 -35.45 50.47 33.91
C PHE A 21 -34.65 49.21 33.57
N LEU A 22 -33.49 49.00 34.20
CA LEU A 22 -32.63 47.85 33.92
C LEU A 22 -33.21 46.55 34.49
N PHE A 23 -33.82 46.59 35.67
CA PHE A 23 -34.30 45.39 36.36
C PHE A 23 -35.76 45.04 36.09
N ILE A 24 -36.61 46.00 35.73
CA ILE A 24 -38.04 45.73 35.51
C ILE A 24 -38.38 45.76 34.02
N ILE A 25 -38.00 46.81 33.32
CA ILE A 25 -38.47 47.03 31.94
C ILE A 25 -37.80 46.06 30.96
N LYS A 26 -36.49 45.83 31.08
CA LYS A 26 -35.81 44.86 30.21
C LYS A 26 -36.35 43.44 30.38
N PRO A 27 -36.40 42.84 31.59
CA PRO A 27 -36.95 41.49 31.75
C PRO A 27 -38.42 41.37 31.36
N ALA A 28 -39.24 42.40 31.64
CA ALA A 28 -40.64 42.42 31.24
C ALA A 28 -40.80 42.49 29.71
N ALA A 29 -39.97 43.26 29.00
CA ALA A 29 -39.99 43.32 27.54
C ALA A 29 -39.57 41.99 26.91
N THR A 30 -38.49 41.36 27.42
CA THR A 30 -38.07 40.03 26.94
C THR A 30 -39.14 38.99 27.21
N GLY A 31 -39.72 38.99 28.42
CA GLY A 31 -40.81 38.09 28.80
C GLY A 31 -42.06 38.30 27.94
N PHE A 32 -42.39 39.55 27.61
CA PHE A 32 -43.53 39.88 26.74
C PHE A 32 -43.31 39.43 25.31
N VAL A 33 -42.11 39.62 24.73
CA VAL A 33 -41.78 39.12 23.39
C VAL A 33 -41.86 37.60 23.33
N ILE A 34 -41.34 36.90 24.36
CA ILE A 34 -41.43 35.45 24.47
C ILE A 34 -42.90 35.01 24.59
N TYR A 35 -43.68 35.64 25.48
CA TYR A 35 -45.10 35.36 25.65
C TYR A 35 -45.90 35.61 24.36
N ASN A 36 -45.63 36.72 23.65
CA ASN A 36 -46.33 37.05 22.42
C ASN A 36 -45.94 36.10 21.28
N ASN A 37 -44.68 35.66 21.23
CA ASN A 37 -44.25 34.63 20.29
C ASN A 37 -44.95 33.30 20.59
N ILE A 38 -45.00 32.86 21.85
CA ILE A 38 -45.70 31.64 22.28
C ILE A 38 -47.22 31.74 22.09
N LYS A 39 -47.80 32.93 22.21
CA LYS A 39 -49.24 33.15 22.00
C LYS A 39 -49.62 33.21 20.52
N ASN A 40 -48.72 33.69 19.67
CA ASN A 40 -48.97 33.82 18.22
C ASN A 40 -48.63 32.54 17.45
N THR A 41 -47.86 31.63 18.04
CA THR A 41 -47.74 30.25 17.59
C THR A 41 -48.72 29.42 18.41
N ASP A 42 -49.67 28.70 17.81
CA ASP A 42 -50.57 27.75 18.51
C ASP A 42 -49.82 26.56 19.17
N THR A 43 -48.50 26.67 19.34
CA THR A 43 -47.64 25.71 20.00
C THR A 43 -47.63 25.97 21.49
N THR A 44 -48.09 24.98 22.24
CA THR A 44 -48.07 24.99 23.69
C THR A 44 -46.63 24.96 24.23
N LEU A 45 -46.42 25.35 25.48
CA LEU A 45 -45.13 25.20 26.16
C LEU A 45 -44.66 23.73 26.15
N GLU A 46 -45.61 22.81 26.10
CA GLU A 46 -45.40 21.37 25.99
C GLU A 46 -44.81 20.97 24.63
N ASP A 47 -45.29 21.58 23.53
CA ASP A 47 -44.72 21.40 22.19
C ASP A 47 -43.28 21.92 22.10
N TYR A 48 -42.96 23.01 22.79
CA TYR A 48 -41.60 23.55 22.82
C TYR A 48 -40.62 22.63 23.56
N ASN A 49 -41.03 22.12 24.73
CA ASN A 49 -40.23 21.15 25.48
C ASN A 49 -40.06 19.84 24.70
N TYR A 50 -41.10 19.39 24.01
CA TYR A 50 -41.04 18.22 23.13
C TYR A 50 -40.04 18.43 21.98
N ASN A 51 -40.08 19.58 21.31
CA ASN A 51 -39.14 19.90 20.23
C ASN A 51 -37.69 20.00 20.72
N LEU A 52 -37.46 20.55 21.92
CA LEU A 52 -36.13 20.57 22.53
C LEU A 52 -35.61 19.17 22.84
N ASP A 53 -36.45 18.29 23.38
CA ASP A 53 -36.09 16.89 23.64
C ASP A 53 -35.77 16.14 22.33
N GLN A 54 -36.56 16.34 21.28
CA GLN A 54 -36.31 15.79 19.95
C GLN A 54 -35.00 16.31 19.37
N LEU A 55 -34.73 17.61 19.48
CA LEU A 55 -33.50 18.22 18.97
C LEU A 55 -32.27 17.67 19.69
N ASN A 56 -32.33 17.51 21.02
CA ASN A 56 -31.25 16.91 21.80
C ASN A 56 -31.02 15.44 21.38
N LYS A 57 -32.08 14.65 21.19
CA LYS A 57 -31.96 13.27 20.70
C LYS A 57 -31.33 13.20 19.30
N GLN A 58 -31.69 14.12 18.41
CA GLN A 58 -31.08 14.22 17.08
C GLN A 58 -29.60 14.63 17.16
N LEU A 59 -29.26 15.54 18.08
CA LEU A 59 -27.88 15.97 18.31
C LEU A 59 -27.02 14.79 18.80
N ASP A 60 -27.51 14.03 19.79
CA ASP A 60 -26.86 12.84 20.32
C ASP A 60 -26.66 11.77 19.23
N HIS A 61 -27.71 11.51 18.43
CA HIS A 61 -27.62 10.56 17.33
C HIS A 61 -26.59 11.00 16.28
N THR A 62 -26.58 12.28 15.93
CA THR A 62 -25.65 12.84 14.95
C THR A 62 -24.22 12.79 15.46
N GLN A 63 -24.00 13.14 16.74
CA GLN A 63 -22.69 13.04 17.38
C GLN A 63 -22.18 11.60 17.37
N LYS A 64 -23.04 10.63 17.73
CA LYS A 64 -22.67 9.21 17.70
C LYS A 64 -22.30 8.75 16.29
N THR A 65 -23.10 9.13 15.29
CA THR A 65 -22.83 8.80 13.88
C THR A 65 -21.52 9.42 13.39
N ALA A 66 -21.22 10.66 13.79
CA ALA A 66 -19.97 11.34 13.45
C ALA A 66 -18.74 10.65 14.06
N VAL A 67 -18.84 10.19 15.31
CA VAL A 67 -17.79 9.41 15.97
C VAL A 67 -17.58 8.07 15.25
N GLU A 68 -18.64 7.32 14.97
CA GLU A 68 -18.55 6.06 14.22
C GLU A 68 -17.93 6.26 12.81
N THR A 69 -18.24 7.37 12.16
CA THR A 69 -17.63 7.75 10.87
C THR A 69 -16.15 8.12 11.01
N SER A 70 -15.77 8.74 12.13
CA SER A 70 -14.36 9.04 12.44
C SER A 70 -13.55 7.76 12.64
N ASP A 71 -14.07 6.82 13.42
CA ASP A 71 -13.40 5.55 13.73
C ASP A 71 -13.22 4.69 12.46
N THR A 72 -14.24 4.66 11.60
CA THR A 72 -14.17 3.96 10.31
C THR A 72 -13.17 4.60 9.36
N ASN A 73 -13.09 5.94 9.33
CA ASN A 73 -12.07 6.65 8.55
C ASN A 73 -10.65 6.40 9.06
N GLU A 74 -10.45 6.36 10.38
CA GLU A 74 -9.17 6.00 10.97
C GLU A 74 -8.78 4.57 10.58
N HIS A 75 -9.69 3.61 10.73
CA HIS A 75 -9.48 2.23 10.31
C HIS A 75 -9.10 2.13 8.82
N LEU A 76 -9.83 2.80 7.93
CA LEU A 76 -9.53 2.85 6.49
C LEU A 76 -8.15 3.44 6.22
N SER A 77 -7.76 4.50 6.93
CA SER A 77 -6.42 5.10 6.81
C SER A 77 -5.32 4.10 7.20
N THR A 78 -5.52 3.32 8.27
CA THR A 78 -4.55 2.29 8.68
C THR A 78 -4.43 1.17 7.64
N GLU A 79 -5.54 0.70 7.07
CA GLU A 79 -5.56 -0.33 6.04
C GLU A 79 -4.88 0.16 4.75
N ILE A 80 -5.15 1.39 4.33
CA ILE A 80 -4.45 2.02 3.19
C ILE A 80 -2.93 2.05 3.43
N SER A 81 -2.50 2.39 4.64
CA SER A 81 -1.08 2.41 5.00
C SER A 81 -0.44 1.00 4.92
N LYS A 82 -1.12 -0.02 5.46
CA LYS A 82 -0.67 -1.42 5.37
C LYS A 82 -0.58 -1.89 3.92
N ILE A 83 -1.60 -1.63 3.11
CA ILE A 83 -1.62 -1.98 1.68
C ILE A 83 -0.47 -1.30 0.95
N LYS A 84 -0.22 -0.02 1.21
CA LYS A 84 0.90 0.73 0.62
C LYS A 84 2.26 0.12 0.98
N GLN A 85 2.43 -0.30 2.22
CA GLN A 85 3.66 -0.97 2.67
C GLN A 85 3.83 -2.34 1.99
N ASN A 86 2.76 -3.13 1.92
CA ASN A 86 2.76 -4.43 1.26
C ASN A 86 3.05 -4.30 -0.25
N LEU A 87 2.49 -3.28 -0.89
CA LEU A 87 2.77 -2.96 -2.29
C LEU A 87 4.26 -2.66 -2.47
N LYS A 88 4.83 -1.76 -1.65
CA LYS A 88 6.25 -1.41 -1.68
C LYS A 88 7.16 -2.63 -1.51
N ASN A 89 6.83 -3.51 -0.56
CA ASN A 89 7.57 -4.75 -0.32
C ASN A 89 7.45 -5.74 -1.49
N SER A 90 6.29 -5.82 -2.13
CA SER A 90 6.09 -6.70 -3.28
C SER A 90 6.87 -6.19 -4.50
N THR A 91 6.89 -4.89 -4.74
CA THR A 91 7.65 -4.28 -5.84
C THR A 91 9.15 -4.47 -5.66
N SER A 92 9.67 -4.34 -4.42
CA SER A 92 11.10 -4.58 -4.17
C SER A 92 11.49 -6.05 -4.39
N ARG A 93 10.63 -7.00 -3.99
CA ARG A 93 10.84 -8.44 -4.25
C ARG A 93 10.78 -8.78 -5.73
N LEU A 94 9.88 -8.15 -6.49
CA LEU A 94 9.84 -8.32 -7.95
C LEU A 94 11.13 -7.84 -8.60
N ALA A 95 11.66 -6.69 -8.18
CA ALA A 95 12.91 -6.17 -8.71
C ALA A 95 14.11 -7.09 -8.38
N SER A 96 14.17 -7.66 -7.18
CA SER A 96 15.24 -8.61 -6.82
C SER A 96 15.15 -9.91 -7.62
N LEU A 97 13.94 -10.47 -7.79
CA LEU A 97 13.72 -11.68 -8.58
C LEU A 97 14.05 -11.47 -10.07
N GLN A 98 13.74 -10.31 -10.63
CA GLN A 98 14.15 -9.99 -12.00
C GLN A 98 15.67 -9.96 -12.14
N LYS A 99 16.39 -9.39 -11.17
CA LYS A 99 17.85 -9.39 -11.18
C LYS A 99 18.44 -10.80 -11.08
N GLU A 100 17.89 -11.64 -10.19
CA GLU A 100 18.31 -13.03 -10.08
C GLU A 100 18.06 -13.81 -11.37
N LEU A 101 16.93 -13.58 -12.03
CA LEU A 101 16.59 -14.23 -13.29
C LEU A 101 17.56 -13.86 -14.43
N GLU A 102 17.99 -12.60 -14.50
CA GLU A 102 18.99 -12.18 -15.48
C GLU A 102 20.37 -12.80 -15.19
N ILE A 103 20.78 -12.87 -13.92
CA ILE A 103 22.03 -13.56 -13.53
C ILE A 103 21.96 -15.04 -13.94
N LEU A 104 20.84 -15.70 -13.68
CA LEU A 104 20.67 -17.13 -13.95
C LEU A 104 20.66 -17.43 -15.45
N LYS A 105 20.12 -16.51 -16.28
CA LYS A 105 20.22 -16.59 -17.74
C LYS A 105 21.66 -16.50 -18.24
N GLU A 106 22.44 -15.55 -17.71
CA GLU A 106 23.86 -15.42 -18.09
C GLU A 106 24.66 -16.64 -17.68
N MET A 107 24.48 -17.13 -16.44
CA MET A 107 25.13 -18.37 -15.98
C MET A 107 24.77 -19.58 -16.85
N LYS A 108 23.50 -19.70 -17.26
CA LYS A 108 23.06 -20.77 -18.16
C LYS A 108 23.79 -20.67 -19.50
N LYS A 109 23.88 -19.48 -20.07
CA LYS A 109 24.56 -19.23 -21.35
C LYS A 109 26.05 -19.56 -21.27
N GLU A 110 26.71 -19.14 -20.19
CA GLU A 110 28.12 -19.47 -19.93
C GLU A 110 28.33 -20.99 -19.85
N LEU A 111 27.47 -21.69 -19.10
CA LEU A 111 27.54 -23.15 -18.98
C LEU A 111 27.36 -23.85 -20.33
N GLU A 112 26.42 -23.39 -21.17
CA GLU A 112 26.20 -23.93 -22.52
C GLU A 112 27.38 -23.68 -23.47
N LEU A 113 28.16 -22.60 -23.25
CA LEU A 113 29.38 -22.34 -24.01
C LEU A 113 30.49 -23.28 -23.55
N THR A 114 30.71 -23.39 -22.25
CA THR A 114 31.72 -24.28 -21.67
C THR A 114 31.47 -25.74 -22.04
N LEU A 115 30.21 -26.19 -22.05
CA LEU A 115 29.86 -27.55 -22.49
C LEU A 115 30.22 -27.77 -23.96
N ARG A 116 29.88 -26.82 -24.84
CA ARG A 116 30.22 -26.92 -26.27
C ARG A 116 31.73 -26.93 -26.51
N GLU A 117 32.49 -26.12 -25.77
CA GLU A 117 33.95 -26.10 -25.86
C GLU A 117 34.55 -27.43 -25.38
N HIS A 118 34.06 -27.96 -24.25
CA HIS A 118 34.49 -29.24 -23.72
C HIS A 118 34.18 -30.40 -24.68
N ASP A 119 33.00 -30.41 -25.29
CA ASP A 119 32.61 -31.43 -26.27
C ASP A 119 33.50 -31.37 -27.51
N SER A 120 33.74 -30.17 -28.05
CA SER A 120 34.63 -29.98 -29.21
C SER A 120 36.07 -30.40 -28.89
N SER A 121 36.57 -30.08 -27.70
CA SER A 121 37.90 -30.46 -27.25
C SER A 121 38.01 -31.99 -27.11
N THR A 122 37.01 -32.62 -26.51
CA THR A 122 36.96 -34.07 -26.32
C THR A 122 36.91 -34.80 -27.66
N GLU A 123 36.10 -34.33 -28.61
CA GLU A 123 36.03 -34.87 -29.96
C GLU A 123 37.39 -34.79 -30.67
N ALA A 124 38.07 -33.65 -30.61
CA ALA A 124 39.40 -33.49 -31.18
C ALA A 124 40.42 -34.45 -30.57
N ILE A 125 40.38 -34.66 -29.25
CA ILE A 125 41.25 -35.63 -28.55
C ILE A 125 40.97 -37.05 -29.04
N ILE A 126 39.69 -37.41 -29.16
CA ILE A 126 39.27 -38.73 -29.63
C ILE A 126 39.75 -38.98 -31.06
N VAL A 127 39.52 -38.03 -31.98
CA VAL A 127 39.95 -38.14 -33.38
C VAL A 127 41.46 -38.27 -33.48
N ASN A 128 42.20 -37.40 -32.80
CA ASN A 128 43.68 -37.46 -32.80
C ASN A 128 44.20 -38.77 -32.20
N SER A 129 43.58 -39.25 -31.13
CA SER A 129 43.94 -40.53 -30.51
C SER A 129 43.63 -41.69 -31.46
N ALA A 130 42.49 -41.65 -32.16
CA ALA A 130 42.11 -42.67 -33.12
C ALA A 130 43.05 -42.70 -34.31
N HIS A 131 43.43 -41.55 -34.84
CA HIS A 131 44.44 -41.45 -35.89
C HIS A 131 45.77 -42.06 -35.41
N ASN A 132 46.28 -41.65 -34.24
CA ASN A 132 47.56 -42.16 -33.75
C ASN A 132 47.56 -43.69 -33.53
N ILE A 133 46.47 -44.24 -33.01
CA ILE A 133 46.35 -45.68 -32.71
C ILE A 133 46.07 -46.47 -33.99
N CYS A 134 45.03 -46.10 -34.73
CA CYS A 134 44.55 -46.89 -35.85
C CYS A 134 45.37 -46.73 -37.12
N CYS A 135 46.01 -45.57 -37.35
CA CYS A 135 46.96 -45.44 -38.45
C CYS A 135 48.18 -46.33 -38.24
N LYS A 136 48.64 -46.46 -37.00
CA LYS A 136 49.70 -47.42 -36.67
C LYS A 136 49.25 -48.85 -36.94
N SER A 137 48.07 -49.25 -36.47
CA SER A 137 47.53 -50.58 -36.74
C SER A 137 47.30 -50.85 -38.22
N LYS A 138 46.96 -49.82 -39.02
CA LYS A 138 46.77 -49.93 -40.47
C LYS A 138 48.07 -50.27 -41.21
N VAL A 139 49.23 -49.85 -40.69
CA VAL A 139 50.54 -50.25 -41.24
C VAL A 139 50.70 -51.77 -41.17
N ASP A 140 50.28 -52.37 -40.06
CA ASP A 140 50.34 -53.83 -39.86
C ASP A 140 49.18 -54.55 -40.58
N LEU A 141 48.00 -53.93 -40.65
CA LEU A 141 46.77 -54.47 -41.22
C LEU A 141 46.14 -53.47 -42.21
N PRO A 142 46.49 -53.54 -43.52
CA PRO A 142 46.10 -52.53 -44.51
C PRO A 142 44.60 -52.35 -44.72
N GLU A 143 43.81 -53.36 -44.33
CA GLU A 143 42.35 -53.35 -44.50
C GLU A 143 41.67 -52.33 -43.56
N ILE A 144 42.30 -51.94 -42.44
CA ILE A 144 41.76 -50.98 -41.50
C ILE A 144 41.55 -49.62 -42.17
N ASN A 145 40.31 -49.14 -42.19
CA ASN A 145 39.94 -47.87 -42.84
C ASN A 145 38.98 -47.00 -42.01
N SER A 146 38.68 -47.41 -40.78
CA SER A 146 37.69 -46.76 -39.92
C SER A 146 37.93 -47.09 -38.45
N TYR A 147 37.20 -46.43 -37.55
CA TYR A 147 37.21 -46.74 -36.13
C TYR A 147 35.85 -46.55 -35.47
N ASP A 148 35.63 -47.30 -34.39
CA ASP A 148 34.47 -47.21 -33.51
C ASP A 148 34.89 -46.89 -32.08
N ILE A 149 34.00 -46.19 -31.37
CA ILE A 149 34.19 -45.89 -29.95
C ILE A 149 33.17 -46.70 -29.17
N ILE A 150 33.64 -47.68 -28.40
CA ILE A 150 32.79 -48.57 -27.61
C ILE A 150 33.30 -48.54 -26.17
N ASN A 151 32.45 -48.14 -25.21
CA ASN A 151 32.79 -48.05 -23.79
C ASN A 151 34.07 -47.23 -23.53
N ASN A 152 34.16 -46.02 -24.12
CA ASN A 152 35.30 -45.11 -24.02
C ASN A 152 36.64 -45.69 -24.52
N LYS A 153 36.60 -46.68 -25.40
CA LYS A 153 37.80 -47.25 -26.06
C LYS A 153 37.66 -47.17 -27.57
N ILE A 154 38.78 -46.92 -28.23
CA ILE A 154 38.89 -46.84 -29.69
C ILE A 154 39.18 -48.23 -30.24
N PHE A 155 38.37 -48.67 -31.19
CA PHE A 155 38.52 -49.93 -31.91
C PHE A 155 38.73 -49.64 -33.39
N CYS A 156 39.83 -50.11 -33.95
CA CYS A 156 40.15 -49.94 -35.36
C CYS A 156 39.46 -51.05 -36.17
N THR A 157 38.64 -50.68 -37.14
CA THR A 157 37.75 -51.61 -37.86
C THR A 157 37.78 -51.40 -39.37
N THR A 158 37.19 -52.34 -40.10
CA THR A 158 36.96 -52.31 -41.55
C THR A 158 35.49 -51.97 -41.83
N GLY A 159 35.16 -50.67 -41.94
CA GLY A 159 33.79 -50.19 -42.16
C GLY A 159 32.98 -49.79 -40.91
N GLY A 160 33.64 -49.31 -39.86
CA GLY A 160 33.04 -48.66 -38.69
C GLY A 160 32.42 -47.29 -38.98
N LYS A 161 31.88 -46.65 -37.93
CA LYS A 161 31.09 -45.41 -38.06
C LYS A 161 31.90 -44.18 -38.44
N ASN A 162 33.17 -44.12 -38.02
CA ASN A 162 34.03 -42.98 -38.28
C ASN A 162 35.13 -43.37 -39.26
N ASP A 163 35.23 -42.63 -40.36
CA ASP A 163 36.27 -42.84 -41.36
C ASP A 163 37.65 -42.50 -40.79
N LEU A 164 38.65 -43.31 -41.14
CA LEU A 164 40.04 -43.13 -40.72
C LEU A 164 40.86 -42.59 -41.88
N SER A 165 41.38 -41.36 -41.74
CA SER A 165 42.31 -40.77 -42.70
C SER A 165 43.72 -40.73 -42.14
N CYS A 166 44.55 -41.63 -42.66
CA CYS A 166 46.00 -41.67 -42.53
C CYS A 166 46.58 -41.40 -43.93
#